data_AF-A0A142JHS9-F1
#
_entry.id   AF-A0A142JHS9-F1
#
_cell.length_a   1.000
_cell.length_b   1.000
_cell.length_c   1.000
_cell.angle_alpha   90.00
_cell.angle_beta   90.00
_cell.angle_gamma   90.00
#
_symmetry.space_group_name_H-M   'P 1'
#
loop_
_entity.id
_entity.type
_entity.pdbx_description
1 polymer ?
#
loop_
_entity_poly.entity_id
_entity_poly.type
_entity_poly.pdbx_seq_one_letter_code
_entity_poly.pdbx_strand_id
1 'polypeptide(L)' 'MNTTELSYGTAAERAFLNQLALGRKAALLLRNYIAAAEKRVAWGSIDKTQVVSYAEQLLREVVAEEAAEVQQVSKAA' A
#
# COMPACT_ATOMS: atom_id res chain seq x y z
N MET A 1 18.14 -31.19 -3.57
CA MET A 1 17.27 -30.39 -2.68
C MET A 1 16.63 -29.33 -3.56
N ASN A 2 15.35 -29.49 -3.91
CA ASN A 2 14.65 -28.56 -4.79
C ASN A 2 14.06 -27.46 -3.90
N THR A 3 14.82 -26.39 -3.65
CA THR A 3 14.28 -25.15 -3.10
C THR A 3 13.41 -24.53 -4.17
N THR A 4 12.10 -24.77 -4.11
CA THR A 4 11.12 -24.01 -4.87
C THR A 4 11.27 -22.56 -4.42
N GLU A 5 12.02 -21.75 -5.14
CA GLU A 5 12.07 -20.31 -4.93
C GLU A 5 10.64 -19.81 -5.14
N LEU A 6 9.91 -19.57 -4.04
CA LEU A 6 8.69 -18.78 -4.05
C LEU A 6 9.11 -17.37 -4.46
N SER A 7 9.22 -17.12 -5.76
CA SER A 7 9.69 -15.84 -6.28
C SER A 7 8.68 -14.79 -5.86
N TYR A 8 9.10 -13.87 -4.98
CA TYR A 8 8.26 -12.76 -4.60
C TYR A 8 8.17 -11.78 -5.77
N GLY A 9 6.98 -11.60 -6.32
CA GLY A 9 6.72 -10.78 -7.50
C GLY A 9 5.61 -9.77 -7.30
N THR A 10 5.25 -9.04 -8.36
CA THR A 10 4.26 -7.96 -8.35
C THR A 10 2.94 -8.33 -7.66
N ALA A 11 2.44 -9.55 -7.87
CA ALA A 11 1.19 -10.00 -7.26
C ALA A 11 1.28 -10.11 -5.73
N ALA A 12 2.39 -10.63 -5.21
CA ALA A 12 2.63 -10.75 -3.77
C ALA A 12 2.79 -9.38 -3.11
N GLU A 13 3.49 -8.45 -3.78
CA GLU A 13 3.66 -7.07 -3.34
C GLU A 13 2.30 -6.33 -3.28
N ARG A 14 1.44 -6.51 -4.29
CA ARG A 14 0.08 -5.95 -4.25
C ARG A 14 -0.78 -6.53 -3.12
N ALA A 15 -0.67 -7.84 -2.85
CA ALA A 15 -1.37 -8.46 -1.73
C ALA A 15 -0.90 -7.89 -0.38
N PHE A 16 0.41 -7.64 -0.23
CA PHE A 16 0.96 -6.96 0.93
C PHE A 16 0.44 -5.53 1.09
N LEU A 17 0.36 -4.75 0.00
CA LEU A 17 -0.22 -3.41 0.01
C LEU A 17 -1.71 -3.41 0.42
N ASN A 18 -2.49 -4.40 0.00
CA ASN A 18 -3.87 -4.57 0.47
C ASN A 18 -3.92 -4.79 1.98
N GLN A 19 -3.03 -5.62 2.53
CA GLN A 19 -2.97 -5.82 3.98
C GLN A 19 -2.59 -4.54 4.73
N LEU A 20 -1.68 -3.73 4.18
CA LEU A 20 -1.32 -2.42 4.75
C LEU A 20 -2.51 -1.45 4.78
N ALA A 21 -3.36 -1.50 3.76
CA ALA A 21 -4.53 -0.63 3.64
C ALA A 21 -5.64 -0.91 4.67
N LEU A 22 -5.62 -2.08 5.33
CA LEU A 22 -6.65 -2.46 6.32
C LEU A 22 -6.37 -1.96 7.74
N GLY A 23 -5.19 -1.39 8.00
CA GLY A 23 -4.79 -0.97 9.35
C GLY A 23 -5.25 0.44 9.72
N ARG A 24 -5.41 0.72 11.03
CA ARG A 24 -5.67 2.09 11.55
C ARG A 24 -4.63 3.15 11.17
N LYS A 25 -3.46 2.72 10.67
CA LYS A 25 -2.37 3.60 10.21
C LYS A 25 -2.15 3.48 8.71
N ALA A 26 -3.13 2.99 7.95
CA ALA A 26 -3.03 2.70 6.53
C ALA A 26 -2.47 3.88 5.74
N ALA A 27 -3.00 5.10 5.93
CA ALA A 27 -2.52 6.29 5.22
C ALA A 27 -1.03 6.58 5.49
N LEU A 28 -0.59 6.48 6.75
CA LEU A 28 0.82 6.67 7.13
C LEU A 28 1.72 5.58 6.52
N LEU A 29 1.28 4.32 6.61
CA LEU A 29 2.05 3.18 6.11
C LEU A 29 2.19 3.20 4.59
N LEU A 30 1.13 3.55 3.86
CA LEU A 30 1.15 3.69 2.41
C LEU A 30 2.02 4.87 1.95
N ARG A 31 1.98 6.02 2.65
CA ARG A 31 2.91 7.14 2.39
C ARG A 31 4.37 6.74 2.58
N ASN A 32 4.65 6.04 3.68
CA ASN A 32 6.01 5.54 3.96
C ASN A 32 6.46 4.53 2.91
N TYR A 33 5.55 3.67 2.45
CA TYR A 33 5.81 2.72 1.38
C TYR A 33 6.23 3.44 0.09
N ILE A 34 5.46 4.43 -0.36
CA ILE A 34 5.75 5.19 -1.59
C ILE A 34 7.10 5.91 -1.48
N ALA A 35 7.35 6.59 -0.35
CA ALA A 35 8.62 7.27 -0.11
C ALA A 35 9.82 6.30 -0.05
N ALA A 36 9.62 5.08 0.45
CA ALA A 36 10.65 4.05 0.44
C ALA A 36 10.86 3.44 -0.96
N ALA A 37 9.80 3.30 -1.76
CA ALA A 37 9.86 2.80 -3.12
C ALA A 37 10.72 3.69 -4.04
N GLU A 38 10.72 5.00 -3.82
CA GLU A 38 11.61 5.92 -4.55
C GLU A 38 13.10 5.63 -4.29
N LYS A 39 13.43 5.21 -3.06
CA LYS A 39 14.81 4.93 -2.62
C LYS A 39 15.25 3.49 -2.90
N ARG A 40 14.31 2.61 -3.26
CA ARG A 40 14.58 1.19 -3.52
C ARG A 40 15.33 1.04 -4.85
N VAL A 41 16.58 0.60 -4.76
CA VAL A 41 17.49 0.41 -5.90
C VAL A 41 17.29 -0.91 -6.65
N ALA A 42 16.70 -1.93 -6.00
CA ALA A 42 16.52 -3.25 -6.59
C ALA A 42 15.09 -3.76 -6.37
N TRP A 43 14.41 -4.09 -7.47
CA TRP A 43 13.02 -4.55 -7.48
C TRP A 43 12.89 -6.04 -7.83
N GLY A 44 13.95 -6.68 -8.32
CA GLY A 44 13.89 -8.09 -8.74
C GLY A 44 12.82 -8.28 -9.82
N SER A 45 11.93 -9.25 -9.61
CA SER A 45 10.81 -9.58 -10.51
C SER A 45 9.56 -8.71 -10.31
N ILE A 46 9.62 -7.70 -9.43
CA ILE A 46 8.50 -6.79 -9.15
C ILE A 46 8.48 -5.65 -10.18
N ASP A 47 7.30 -5.39 -10.75
CA ASP A 47 7.05 -4.19 -11.53
C ASP A 47 6.82 -2.99 -10.60
N LYS A 48 7.86 -2.15 -10.46
CA LYS A 48 7.84 -0.92 -9.65
C LYS A 48 6.65 -0.03 -10.00
N THR A 49 6.43 0.23 -11.29
CA THR A 49 5.44 1.20 -11.75
C THR A 49 4.05 0.74 -11.34
N GLN A 50 3.71 -0.52 -11.60
CA GLN A 50 2.42 -1.08 -11.21
C GLN A 50 2.20 -1.02 -9.69
N VAL A 51 3.22 -1.34 -8.91
CA VAL A 51 3.11 -1.39 -7.44
C VAL A 51 3.00 0.00 -6.83
N VAL A 52 3.80 0.97 -7.28
CA VAL A 52 3.74 2.34 -6.77
C VAL A 52 2.42 2.99 -7.15
N SER A 53 1.97 2.85 -8.40
CA SER A 53 0.65 3.36 -8.80
C SER A 53 -0.49 2.71 -8.02
N TYR A 54 -0.38 1.43 -7.68
CA TYR A 54 -1.35 0.74 -6.84
C TYR A 54 -1.34 1.26 -5.39
N ALA A 55 -0.15 1.49 -4.81
CA ALA A 55 -0.04 2.08 -3.47
C ALA A 55 -0.62 3.50 -3.40
N GLU A 56 -0.40 4.32 -4.44
CA GLU A 56 -0.99 5.66 -4.56
C GLU A 56 -2.52 5.62 -4.67
N GLN A 57 -3.06 4.64 -5.40
CA GLN A 57 -4.50 4.42 -5.47
C GLN A 57 -5.08 4.10 -4.08
N LEU A 58 -4.52 3.11 -3.38
CA LEU A 58 -4.97 2.72 -2.04
C LEU A 58 -4.86 3.91 -1.06
N LEU A 59 -3.81 4.72 -1.17
CA LEU A 59 -3.66 5.90 -0.32
C LEU A 59 -4.79 6.93 -0.55
N ARG A 60 -5.18 7.16 -1.81
CA ARG A 60 -6.30 8.06 -2.13
C ARG A 60 -7.62 7.55 -1.55
N GLU A 61 -7.87 6.24 -1.64
CA GLU A 61 -9.06 5.59 -1.10
C GLU A 61 -9.11 5.75 0.43
N VAL A 62 -8.04 5.38 1.13
CA VAL A 62 -7.96 5.48 2.60
C VAL A 62 -8.12 6.92 3.09
N VAL A 63 -7.48 7.89 2.45
CA VAL A 63 -7.61 9.31 2.87
C VAL A 63 -9.03 9.83 2.65
N ALA A 64 -9.70 9.39 1.58
CA ALA A 64 -11.10 9.75 1.34
C ALA A 64 -12.03 9.16 2.41
N GLU A 65 -11.80 7.90 2.81
CA GLU A 65 -12.54 7.24 3.88
C GLU A 65 -12.33 7.92 5.23
N GLU A 66 -11.08 8.19 5.63
CA GLU A 66 -10.75 8.91 6.87
C GLU A 66 -11.44 10.29 6.93
N ALA A 67 -11.49 11.02 5.80
CA ALA A 67 -12.17 12.30 5.73
C ALA A 67 -13.70 12.17 5.89
N ALA A 68 -14.29 11.12 5.33
CA ALA A 68 -15.73 10.83 5.47
C ALA A 68 -16.10 10.47 6.91
N GLU A 69 -15.27 9.68 7.60
CA GLU A 69 -15.47 9.33 9.02
C GLU A 69 -15.46 10.57 9.92
N VAL A 70 -14.49 11.47 9.75
CA VAL A 70 -14.40 12.72 10.52
C VAL A 70 -15.64 13.59 10.34
N GLN A 71 -16.20 13.65 9.12
CA GLN A 71 -17.40 14.43 8.83
C GLN A 71 -18.67 13.84 9.46
N GLN A 72 -18.73 12.52 9.65
CA GLN A 72 -19.87 11.87 10.33
C GLN A 72 -19.83 12.12 11.84
N VAL A 73 -18.66 12.02 12.48
CA VAL A 73 -18.51 12.27 13.92
C VAL A 73 -18.87 13.72 14.28
N SER A 74 -18.51 14.68 13.44
CA SER A 74 -18.77 16.11 13.68
C SER A 74 -20.22 16.55 13.45
N LYS A 75 -21.07 15.73 12.80
CA LYS A 75 -22.51 15.99 12.66
C LYS A 75 -23.37 15.38 13.78
N ALA A 76 -22.81 14.44 14.55
CA ALA A 76 -23.51 13.73 15.62
C ALA A 76 -23.28 14.34 17.02
N ALA A 77 -22.43 15.36 17.13
CA ALA A 77 -22.14 16.12 18.35
C ALA A 77 -22.90 17.46 18.33
#